data_AF-A0A422NRJ8-F1
#
_entry.id   AF-A0A422NRJ8-F1
#
_cell.length_a   1.000
_cell.length_b   1.000
_cell.length_c   1.000
_cell.angle_alpha   90.00
_cell.angle_beta   90.00
_cell.angle_gamma   90.00
#
_symmetry.space_group_name_H-M   'P 1'
#
loop_
_entity.id
_entity.type
_entity.pdbx_description
1 polymer ?
#
loop_
_entity_poly.entity_id
_entity_poly.type
_entity_poly.pdbx_seq_one_letter_code
_entity_poly.pdbx_strand_id
1 'polypeptide(L)'
;MKKASNVNPEIGNGEAEHAVAVPPPPEPSSTSITPPPPPPPPPPPPPPPSPSPPPQELDIGPKVIVGLYVLICACLTVSIGTPWFVMEQHAAGPMGENVKETFQLWKTTRWVGSARKSIESTSIICTPERRHVVALQVLSVVALGLALFTLFLSVMRDHFMQESFKLRLMLIYSVAICFIVLTAESSLGINVFTRSFDACGMRSSYHLRAFEVYVGFACTLTAWVLNALAGVVVYNKVPFPMDGHVIRYGMNAFAMLTFAAFLFSLVGCPITQWFYKDTTRRTLTETLLWKERRSVLWAIGPHYNVTEVRELGCRSLMYGFLAAEVLSCLTILLSAATFVMGFFLAKGLFGFTGYAMVLGCTATVVALIQWVLLVVIYSGEWCFGAVAYRQKKYVLASGFALSVAGCFAMCFAILLLAFTEYIRRKHFPSLGPNKAMREILVEMCQ
;
A
#
# COMPACT_ATOMS: atom_id res chain seq x y z
N MET A 1 -46.99 -46.58 -6.26
CA MET A 1 -48.34 -46.12 -6.61
C MET A 1 -48.24 -45.06 -7.71
N LYS A 2 -48.98 -45.26 -8.83
CA LYS A 2 -49.50 -44.34 -9.89
C LYS A 2 -49.00 -42.87 -9.89
N LYS A 3 -48.70 -42.14 -10.98
CA LYS A 3 -49.07 -42.15 -12.43
C LYS A 3 -48.20 -41.06 -13.15
N ALA A 4 -47.53 -41.34 -14.29
CA ALA A 4 -47.72 -40.81 -15.68
C ALA A 4 -48.41 -39.42 -15.83
N SER A 5 -48.04 -38.47 -16.73
CA SER A 5 -47.79 -38.56 -18.20
C SER A 5 -47.43 -37.18 -18.81
N ASN A 6 -46.95 -37.20 -20.08
CA ASN A 6 -46.76 -36.16 -21.13
C ASN A 6 -45.32 -35.60 -21.23
N VAL A 7 -44.46 -35.91 -22.22
CA VAL A 7 -44.54 -36.18 -23.69
C VAL A 7 -45.05 -35.00 -24.52
N ASN A 8 -44.14 -34.30 -25.21
CA ASN A 8 -43.97 -34.42 -26.68
C ASN A 8 -42.67 -33.73 -27.17
N PRO A 9 -41.94 -34.30 -28.17
CA PRO A 9 -40.86 -33.65 -28.91
C PRO A 9 -41.31 -33.21 -30.31
N GLU A 10 -40.76 -32.11 -30.84
CA GLU A 10 -40.93 -31.75 -32.26
C GLU A 10 -39.74 -32.22 -33.08
N ILE A 11 -40.03 -33.17 -33.97
CA ILE A 11 -39.23 -33.59 -35.12
C ILE A 11 -39.96 -33.04 -36.35
N GLY A 12 -39.23 -32.36 -37.24
CA GLY A 12 -39.71 -31.96 -38.56
C GLY A 12 -38.65 -32.25 -39.61
N ASN A 13 -38.78 -33.41 -40.27
CA ASN A 13 -38.09 -33.76 -41.52
C ASN A 13 -38.81 -33.13 -42.71
N GLY A 14 -38.05 -32.78 -43.75
CA GLY A 14 -38.56 -32.40 -45.06
C GLY A 14 -37.46 -32.46 -46.12
N GLU A 15 -37.13 -33.68 -46.56
CA GLU A 15 -36.48 -33.92 -47.84
C GLU A 15 -37.44 -33.58 -48.99
N ALA A 16 -36.93 -32.92 -50.02
CA ALA A 16 -37.47 -33.03 -51.37
C ALA A 16 -36.33 -32.84 -52.38
N GLU A 17 -35.90 -33.96 -52.95
CA GLU A 17 -35.22 -34.06 -54.24
C GLU A 17 -36.00 -33.28 -55.30
N HIS A 18 -35.31 -32.47 -56.11
CA HIS A 18 -35.82 -32.08 -57.42
C HIS A 18 -34.75 -32.20 -58.49
N ALA A 19 -35.21 -32.82 -59.58
CA ALA A 19 -34.43 -33.50 -60.57
C ALA A 19 -33.77 -32.54 -61.57
N VAL A 20 -32.65 -33.03 -62.08
CA VAL A 20 -31.90 -32.54 -63.23
C VAL A 20 -32.80 -32.49 -64.47
N ALA A 21 -32.96 -31.31 -65.06
CA ALA A 21 -33.44 -31.13 -66.42
C ALA A 21 -32.40 -30.32 -67.22
N VAL A 22 -31.95 -30.94 -68.31
CA VAL A 22 -30.98 -30.45 -69.29
C VAL A 22 -31.60 -29.30 -70.11
N PRO A 23 -30.93 -28.13 -70.25
CA PRO A 23 -31.31 -27.13 -71.24
C PRO A 23 -30.63 -27.38 -72.61
N PRO A 24 -31.27 -26.93 -73.71
CA PRO A 24 -30.87 -27.16 -75.11
C PRO A 24 -29.61 -26.38 -75.55
N PRO A 25 -29.02 -26.73 -76.72
CA PRO A 25 -27.79 -26.13 -77.23
C PRO A 25 -27.93 -24.64 -77.58
N PRO A 26 -26.83 -23.86 -77.54
CA PRO A 26 -26.86 -22.41 -77.77
C PRO A 26 -27.00 -22.07 -79.26
N GLU A 27 -27.95 -21.18 -79.57
CA GLU A 27 -27.99 -20.43 -80.82
C GLU A 27 -26.95 -19.29 -80.83
N PRO A 28 -26.41 -18.92 -82.01
CA PRO A 28 -25.31 -17.95 -82.13
C PRO A 28 -25.82 -16.51 -82.01
N SER A 29 -25.72 -15.96 -80.80
CA SER A 29 -25.96 -14.54 -80.55
C SER A 29 -24.78 -13.69 -81.00
N SER A 30 -25.04 -12.87 -82.02
CA SER A 30 -24.24 -11.79 -82.56
C SER A 30 -23.38 -11.02 -81.54
N THR A 31 -22.07 -11.03 -81.78
CA THR A 31 -21.04 -10.26 -81.07
C THR A 31 -21.27 -8.76 -81.22
N SER A 32 -21.93 -8.14 -80.23
CA SER A 32 -21.88 -6.69 -80.02
C SER A 32 -20.60 -6.36 -79.26
N ILE A 33 -19.65 -5.73 -79.95
CA ILE A 33 -18.39 -5.24 -79.37
C ILE A 33 -18.72 -4.01 -78.53
N THR A 34 -18.99 -4.23 -77.24
CA THR A 34 -19.04 -3.14 -76.25
C THR A 34 -17.60 -2.85 -75.80
N PRO A 35 -17.12 -1.61 -75.89
CA PRO A 35 -15.75 -1.26 -75.47
C PRO A 35 -15.56 -1.53 -73.97
N PRO A 36 -14.35 -1.98 -73.56
CA PRO A 36 -14.05 -2.31 -72.17
C PRO A 36 -14.26 -1.09 -71.26
N PRO A 37 -14.84 -1.28 -70.06
CA PRO A 37 -14.98 -0.20 -69.10
C PRO A 37 -13.60 0.35 -68.71
N PRO A 38 -13.46 1.68 -68.54
CA PRO A 38 -12.19 2.28 -68.16
C PRO A 38 -11.73 1.72 -66.80
N PRO A 39 -10.42 1.55 -66.60
CA PRO A 39 -9.87 1.04 -65.34
C PRO A 39 -10.35 1.92 -64.18
N PRO A 40 -10.74 1.32 -63.03
CA PRO A 40 -11.14 2.07 -61.86
C PRO A 40 -10.02 3.04 -61.47
N PRO A 41 -10.35 4.29 -61.12
CA PRO A 41 -9.35 5.26 -60.70
C PRO A 41 -8.54 4.67 -59.53
N PRO A 42 -7.21 4.85 -59.53
CA PRO A 42 -6.37 4.36 -58.45
C PRO A 42 -6.92 4.86 -57.11
N PRO A 43 -7.01 3.99 -56.08
CA PRO A 43 -7.50 4.41 -54.77
C PRO A 43 -6.72 5.64 -54.32
N PRO A 44 -7.39 6.69 -53.83
CA PRO A 44 -6.71 7.88 -53.36
C PRO A 44 -5.65 7.47 -52.33
N PRO A 45 -4.42 8.03 -52.42
CA PRO A 45 -3.37 7.71 -51.47
C PRO A 45 -3.92 7.91 -50.06
N PRO A 46 -3.68 6.97 -49.14
CA PRO A 46 -4.13 7.12 -47.76
C PRO A 46 -3.64 8.47 -47.23
N PRO A 47 -4.51 9.25 -46.56
CA PRO A 47 -4.13 10.55 -46.04
C PRO A 47 -2.86 10.39 -45.20
N PRO A 48 -1.88 11.30 -45.35
CA PRO A 48 -0.65 11.22 -44.59
C PRO A 48 -0.97 11.13 -43.10
N PRO A 49 -0.30 10.22 -42.35
CA PRO A 49 -0.56 10.09 -40.92
C PRO A 49 -0.39 11.45 -40.27
N SER A 50 -1.39 11.86 -39.49
CA SER A 50 -1.37 13.11 -38.74
C SER A 50 -0.04 13.20 -38.01
N PRO A 51 0.72 14.30 -38.15
CA PRO A 51 1.97 14.46 -37.42
C PRO A 51 1.69 14.26 -35.92
N SER A 52 2.45 13.36 -35.30
CA SER A 52 2.37 13.11 -33.87
C SER A 52 2.54 14.45 -33.14
N PRO A 53 1.66 14.80 -32.19
CA PRO A 53 1.78 16.05 -31.45
C PRO A 53 3.19 16.16 -30.85
N PRO A 54 3.80 17.36 -30.86
CA PRO A 54 5.12 17.54 -30.29
C PRO A 54 5.13 17.05 -28.83
N PRO A 55 6.22 16.43 -28.36
CA PRO A 55 6.31 15.93 -27.00
C PRO A 55 6.00 17.07 -26.02
N GLN A 56 4.83 17.02 -25.37
CA GLN A 56 4.52 17.93 -24.29
C GLN A 56 5.20 17.38 -23.04
N GLU A 57 6.27 18.04 -22.59
CA GLU A 57 6.83 17.80 -21.27
C GLU A 57 5.87 18.38 -20.23
N LEU A 58 5.04 17.53 -19.64
CA LEU A 58 4.23 17.94 -18.50
C LEU A 58 5.16 17.99 -17.28
N ASP A 59 5.54 19.19 -16.84
CA ASP A 59 6.29 19.39 -15.58
C ASP A 59 5.33 19.18 -14.39
N ILE A 60 5.05 17.91 -14.07
CA ILE A 60 4.26 17.52 -12.89
C ILE A 60 5.07 17.78 -11.60
N GLY A 61 6.37 18.07 -11.72
CA GLY A 61 7.30 18.23 -10.61
C GLY A 61 6.82 19.22 -9.54
N PRO A 62 6.59 20.51 -9.85
CA PRO A 62 6.22 21.52 -8.86
C PRO A 62 4.97 21.15 -8.04
N LYS A 63 3.89 20.72 -8.69
CA LYS A 63 2.63 20.35 -8.02
C LYS A 63 2.77 19.13 -7.13
N VAL A 64 3.49 18.11 -7.58
CA VAL A 64 3.76 16.90 -6.78
C VAL A 64 4.61 17.25 -5.56
N ILE A 65 5.62 18.10 -5.73
CA ILE A 65 6.46 18.55 -4.61
C ILE A 65 5.65 19.37 -3.61
N VAL A 66 4.79 20.29 -4.05
CA VAL A 66 3.88 21.03 -3.15
C VAL A 66 3.01 20.05 -2.37
N GLY A 67 2.37 19.09 -3.04
CA GLY A 67 1.55 18.07 -2.39
C GLY A 67 2.31 17.24 -1.36
N LEU A 68 3.53 16.80 -1.69
CA LEU A 68 4.41 16.06 -0.77
C LEU A 68 4.78 16.90 0.45
N TYR A 69 5.15 18.17 0.28
CA TYR A 69 5.54 19.03 1.40
C TYR A 69 4.37 19.46 2.28
N VAL A 70 3.15 19.59 1.75
CA VAL A 70 1.95 19.75 2.58
C VAL A 70 1.78 18.53 3.49
N LEU A 71 1.92 17.32 2.94
CA LEU A 71 1.81 16.08 3.73
C LEU A 71 2.93 15.95 4.76
N ILE A 72 4.18 16.26 4.39
CA ILE A 72 5.33 16.29 5.30
C ILE A 72 5.09 17.27 6.46
N CYS A 73 4.63 18.50 6.18
CA CYS A 73 4.33 19.49 7.22
C CYS A 73 3.21 19.03 8.15
N ALA A 74 2.17 18.38 7.61
CA ALA A 74 1.10 17.79 8.41
C ALA A 74 1.63 16.69 9.32
N CYS A 75 2.45 15.76 8.79
CA CYS A 75 3.09 14.71 9.58
C CYS A 75 3.98 15.28 10.69
N LEU A 76 4.82 16.27 10.40
CA LEU A 76 5.72 16.88 11.41
C LEU A 76 4.94 17.65 12.48
N THR A 77 3.88 18.37 12.11
CA THR A 77 2.99 19.03 13.07
C THR A 77 2.34 18.01 14.01
N VAL A 78 1.82 16.91 13.47
CA VAL A 78 1.25 15.81 14.27
C VAL A 78 2.32 15.16 15.14
N SER A 79 3.53 14.97 14.62
CA SER A 79 4.66 14.39 15.36
C SER A 79 4.98 15.21 16.62
N ILE A 80 5.05 16.53 16.49
CA ILE A 80 5.34 17.42 17.61
C ILE A 80 4.22 17.40 18.67
N GLY A 81 2.96 17.31 18.24
CA GLY A 81 1.78 17.38 19.11
C GLY A 81 1.35 16.06 19.76
N THR A 82 1.86 14.91 19.30
CA THR A 82 1.39 13.59 19.74
C THR A 82 2.44 12.82 20.53
N PRO A 83 2.05 11.78 21.29
CA PRO A 83 3.01 10.90 21.95
C PRO A 83 3.89 10.17 20.94
N TRP A 84 5.19 10.17 21.22
CA TRP A 84 6.19 9.42 20.47
C TRP A 84 6.29 7.99 20.97
N PHE A 85 6.22 7.81 22.29
CA PHE A 85 6.26 6.50 22.92
C PHE A 85 5.10 6.34 23.90
N VAL A 86 4.52 5.15 23.94
CA VAL A 86 3.40 4.83 24.83
C VAL A 86 3.61 3.47 25.49
N MET A 87 3.37 3.41 26.80
CA MET A 87 3.25 2.17 27.56
C MET A 87 1.81 2.10 28.08
N GLU A 88 1.10 1.02 27.75
CA GLU A 88 -0.19 0.70 28.37
C GLU A 88 -0.07 -0.67 29.06
N GLN A 89 -0.53 -0.76 30.31
CA GLN A 89 -0.50 -1.97 31.11
C GLN A 89 -1.89 -2.19 31.72
N HIS A 90 -2.41 -3.40 31.56
CA HIS A 90 -3.70 -3.78 32.13
C HIS A 90 -3.53 -4.26 33.57
N ALA A 91 -4.35 -3.73 34.47
CA ALA A 91 -4.40 -4.12 35.89
C ALA A 91 -3.04 -4.15 36.62
N ALA A 92 -2.12 -3.24 36.27
CA ALA A 92 -0.76 -3.17 36.82
C ALA A 92 -0.60 -2.18 37.99
N GLY A 93 -1.64 -1.41 38.32
CA GLY A 93 -1.66 -0.51 39.48
C GLY A 93 -1.70 -1.29 40.81
N PRO A 94 -1.39 -0.64 41.94
CA PRO A 94 -1.38 -1.28 43.27
C PRO A 94 -2.75 -1.86 43.65
N MET A 95 -3.84 -1.29 43.12
CA MET A 95 -5.21 -1.75 43.31
C MET A 95 -5.77 -2.49 42.09
N GLY A 96 -4.91 -3.00 41.19
CA GLY A 96 -5.35 -3.64 39.94
C GLY A 96 -5.87 -2.64 38.88
N GLU A 97 -5.47 -1.37 38.98
CA GLU A 97 -5.86 -0.33 38.03
C GLU A 97 -5.04 -0.38 36.74
N ASN A 98 -5.59 0.13 35.65
CA ASN A 98 -4.83 0.29 34.41
C ASN A 98 -3.76 1.37 34.57
N VAL A 99 -2.57 1.12 34.03
CA VAL A 99 -1.47 2.08 34.01
C VAL A 99 -1.20 2.47 32.56
N LYS A 100 -1.18 3.77 32.29
CA LYS A 100 -0.75 4.30 31.00
C LYS A 100 0.36 5.30 31.22
N GLU A 101 1.36 5.30 30.36
CA GLU A 101 2.40 6.31 30.36
C GLU A 101 2.67 6.70 28.92
N THR A 102 2.71 8.00 28.64
CA THR A 102 2.96 8.52 27.30
C THR A 102 4.08 9.53 27.38
N PHE A 103 5.11 9.30 26.57
CA PHE A 103 6.18 10.25 26.33
C PHE A 103 5.81 11.11 25.12
N GLN A 104 5.64 12.41 25.36
CA GLN A 104 5.55 13.44 24.33
C GLN A 104 6.85 14.24 24.38
N LEU A 105 7.22 14.89 23.28
CA LEU A 105 8.47 15.67 23.21
C LEU A 105 8.61 16.61 24.41
N TRP A 106 7.55 17.34 24.76
CA TRP A 106 7.59 18.38 25.80
C TRP A 106 7.24 17.88 27.21
N LYS A 107 6.48 16.78 27.33
CA LYS A 107 5.97 16.28 28.61
C LYS A 107 5.81 14.76 28.62
N THR A 108 6.02 14.17 29.78
CA THR A 108 5.65 12.77 30.05
C THR A 108 4.43 12.77 30.96
N THR A 109 3.39 12.06 30.56
CA THR A 109 2.16 11.93 31.35
C THR A 109 1.97 10.48 31.75
N ARG A 110 1.73 10.26 33.04
CA ARG A 110 1.44 8.95 33.63
C ARG A 110 0.04 8.97 34.22
N TRP A 111 -0.73 7.95 33.92
CA TRP A 111 -2.06 7.68 34.45
C TRP A 111 -2.03 6.36 35.21
N VAL A 112 -2.60 6.36 36.41
CA VAL A 112 -2.85 5.17 37.23
C VAL A 112 -4.31 5.24 37.64
N GLY A 113 -5.15 4.37 37.07
CA GLY A 113 -6.60 4.52 37.19
C GLY A 113 -7.08 5.87 36.64
N SER A 114 -7.81 6.63 37.45
CA SER A 114 -8.26 7.99 37.13
C SER A 114 -7.21 9.06 37.45
N ALA A 115 -6.19 8.75 38.26
CA ALA A 115 -5.18 9.71 38.69
C ALA A 115 -4.19 10.00 37.56
N ARG A 116 -3.96 11.29 37.28
CA ARG A 116 -3.03 11.78 36.26
C ARG A 116 -1.89 12.55 36.90
N LYS A 117 -0.66 12.15 36.62
CA LYS A 117 0.56 12.88 36.95
C LYS A 117 1.26 13.30 35.66
N SER A 118 1.51 14.60 35.50
CA SER A 118 2.30 15.15 34.38
C SER A 118 3.66 15.56 34.89
N ILE A 119 4.70 15.21 34.15
CA ILE A 119 6.10 15.55 34.43
C ILE A 119 6.63 16.25 33.18
N GLU A 120 7.06 17.50 33.32
CA GLU A 120 7.66 18.22 32.20
C GLU A 120 9.02 17.64 31.82
N SER A 121 9.37 17.67 30.54
CA SER A 121 10.67 17.17 30.07
C SER A 121 11.87 17.87 30.73
N THR A 122 11.69 19.12 31.14
CA THR A 122 12.67 19.93 31.90
C THR A 122 12.95 19.38 33.29
N SER A 123 12.03 18.60 33.85
CA SER A 123 12.11 17.99 35.18
C SER A 123 12.66 16.56 35.18
N ILE A 124 13.15 16.06 34.03
CA ILE A 124 13.90 14.80 33.97
C ILE A 124 15.18 14.96 34.80
N ILE A 125 15.26 14.18 35.88
CA ILE A 125 16.36 14.24 36.86
C ILE A 125 17.70 13.91 36.20
N CYS A 126 17.69 13.00 35.22
CA CYS A 126 18.93 12.56 34.59
C CYS A 126 19.39 13.52 33.48
N THR A 127 20.54 14.16 33.71
CA THR A 127 21.12 15.16 32.80
C THR A 127 21.46 14.66 31.39
N PRO A 128 22.06 13.46 31.16
CA PRO A 128 22.33 12.99 29.79
C PRO A 128 21.04 12.69 29.01
N GLU A 129 20.04 12.07 29.64
CA GLU A 129 18.74 11.81 29.01
C GLU A 129 18.07 13.13 28.62
N ARG A 130 18.03 14.10 29.54
CA ARG A 130 17.48 15.43 29.30
C ARG A 130 18.12 16.12 28.10
N ARG A 131 19.46 16.04 27.94
CA ARG A 131 20.16 16.63 26.78
C ARG A 131 19.70 16.02 25.45
N HIS A 132 19.52 14.70 25.38
CA HIS A 132 19.06 14.03 24.16
C HIS A 132 17.60 14.39 23.84
N VAL A 133 16.74 14.46 24.86
CA VAL A 133 15.34 14.87 24.69
C VAL A 133 15.24 16.33 24.21
N VAL A 134 16.04 17.24 24.77
CA VAL A 134 16.10 18.64 24.32
C VAL A 134 16.64 18.74 22.89
N ALA A 135 17.69 17.99 22.54
CA ALA A 135 18.19 17.94 21.17
C ALA A 135 17.12 17.42 20.19
N LEU A 136 16.34 16.41 20.59
CA LEU A 136 15.24 15.87 19.78
C LEU A 136 14.12 16.89 19.60
N GLN A 137 13.75 17.63 20.64
CA GLN A 137 12.80 18.75 20.57
C GLN A 137 13.25 19.81 19.58
N VAL A 138 14.51 20.25 19.67
CA VAL A 138 15.09 21.26 18.77
C VAL A 138 15.09 20.75 17.33
N LEU A 139 15.54 19.51 17.09
CA LEU A 139 15.54 18.92 15.75
C LEU A 139 14.13 18.85 15.15
N SER A 140 13.12 18.47 15.95
CA SER A 140 11.72 18.39 15.48
C SER A 140 11.19 19.77 15.03
N VAL A 141 11.49 20.83 15.80
CA VAL A 141 11.10 22.21 15.45
C VAL A 141 11.86 22.70 14.21
N VAL A 142 13.16 22.42 14.13
CA VAL A 142 13.99 22.78 12.97
C VAL A 142 13.53 22.03 11.71
N ALA A 143 13.20 20.75 11.81
CA ALA A 143 12.68 19.94 10.71
C ALA A 143 11.37 20.54 10.17
N LEU A 144 10.43 20.89 11.04
CA LEU A 144 9.18 21.55 10.64
C LEU A 144 9.45 22.92 9.98
N GLY A 145 10.33 23.74 10.56
CA GLY A 145 10.71 25.04 9.99
C GLY A 145 11.30 24.92 8.58
N LEU A 146 12.22 23.96 8.37
CA LEU A 146 12.79 23.67 7.07
C LEU A 146 11.77 23.11 6.08
N ALA A 147 10.85 22.24 6.53
CA ALA A 147 9.78 21.72 5.69
C ALA A 147 8.82 22.84 5.23
N LEU A 148 8.44 23.76 6.12
CA LEU A 148 7.63 24.94 5.78
C LEU A 148 8.35 25.88 4.81
N PHE A 149 9.64 26.12 5.02
CA PHE A 149 10.46 26.90 4.10
C PHE A 149 10.55 26.23 2.72
N THR A 150 10.71 24.91 2.69
CA THR A 150 10.75 24.15 1.43
C THR A 150 9.39 24.15 0.72
N LEU A 151 8.29 24.08 1.47
CA LEU A 151 6.93 24.24 0.95
C LEU A 151 6.77 25.62 0.31
N PHE A 152 7.21 26.68 0.99
CA PHE A 152 7.20 28.04 0.44
C PHE A 152 7.98 28.15 -0.88
N LEU A 153 9.21 27.61 -0.94
CA LEU A 153 10.00 27.57 -2.17
C LEU A 153 9.28 26.79 -3.29
N SER A 154 8.58 25.71 -2.93
CA SER A 154 7.83 24.88 -3.88
C SER A 154 6.64 25.62 -4.47
N VAL A 155 5.88 26.34 -3.64
CA VAL A 155 4.75 27.18 -4.06
C VAL A 155 5.24 28.36 -4.91
N MET A 156 6.35 29.00 -4.52
CA MET A 156 6.97 30.06 -5.31
C MET A 156 7.41 29.59 -6.70
N ARG A 157 7.93 28.36 -6.79
CA ARG A 157 8.29 27.74 -8.07
C ARG A 157 7.06 27.50 -8.96
N ASP A 158 5.99 26.96 -8.37
CA ASP A 158 4.78 26.58 -9.09
C ASP A 158 4.03 27.80 -9.65
N HIS A 159 3.96 28.90 -8.89
CA HIS A 159 3.14 30.05 -9.27
C HIS A 159 3.89 31.20 -9.97
N PHE A 160 5.17 31.45 -9.64
CA PHE A 160 5.82 32.69 -10.06
C PHE A 160 7.05 32.50 -10.95
N MET A 161 7.79 31.40 -10.81
CA MET A 161 9.16 31.29 -11.34
C MET A 161 9.48 29.88 -11.84
N GLN A 162 8.63 29.34 -12.73
CA GLN A 162 8.73 27.95 -13.19
C GLN A 162 10.08 27.64 -13.88
N GLU A 163 10.64 28.60 -14.62
CA GLU A 163 11.89 28.45 -15.37
C GLU A 163 13.16 28.87 -14.61
N SER A 164 13.05 29.30 -13.35
CA SER A 164 14.20 29.78 -12.57
C SER A 164 15.13 28.63 -12.13
N PHE A 165 16.30 28.53 -12.78
CA PHE A 165 17.34 27.58 -12.36
C PHE A 165 17.81 27.80 -10.91
N LYS A 166 17.91 29.06 -10.47
CA LYS A 166 18.34 29.42 -9.10
C LYS A 166 17.37 28.89 -8.05
N LEU A 167 16.06 29.07 -8.28
CA LEU A 167 15.04 28.66 -7.33
C LEU A 167 14.94 27.13 -7.24
N ARG A 168 15.10 26.43 -8.37
CA ARG A 168 15.24 24.98 -8.41
C ARG A 168 16.46 24.50 -7.59
N LEU A 169 17.62 25.13 -7.76
CA LEU A 169 18.83 24.76 -7.03
C LEU A 169 18.65 24.98 -5.51
N MET A 170 18.05 26.09 -5.10
CA MET A 170 17.68 26.33 -3.70
C MET A 170 16.72 25.26 -3.17
N LEU A 171 15.72 24.86 -3.96
CA LEU A 171 14.80 23.80 -3.59
C LEU A 171 15.53 22.46 -3.37
N ILE A 172 16.47 22.09 -4.26
CA ILE A 172 17.29 20.88 -4.11
C ILE A 172 18.07 20.91 -2.78
N TYR A 173 18.74 22.02 -2.49
CA TYR A 173 19.47 22.17 -1.23
C TYR A 173 18.55 22.11 -0.01
N SER A 174 17.39 22.77 -0.08
CA SER A 174 16.42 22.77 1.01
C SER A 174 15.90 21.35 1.32
N VAL A 175 15.55 20.58 0.27
CA VAL A 175 15.11 19.18 0.39
C VAL A 175 16.20 18.30 1.00
N ALA A 176 17.46 18.47 0.55
CA ALA A 176 18.60 17.71 1.04
C ALA A 176 18.92 18.04 2.51
N ILE A 177 18.91 19.31 2.90
CA ILE A 177 19.11 19.73 4.30
C ILE A 177 17.98 19.18 5.17
N CYS A 178 16.72 19.28 4.72
CA CYS A 178 15.57 18.71 5.42
C CYS A 178 15.73 17.18 5.60
N PHE A 179 16.24 16.47 4.58
CA PHE A 179 16.51 15.03 4.68
C PHE A 179 17.54 14.71 5.75
N ILE A 180 18.64 15.46 5.81
CA ILE A 180 19.71 15.28 6.81
C ILE A 180 19.14 15.51 8.22
N VAL A 181 18.37 16.58 8.42
CA VAL A 181 17.76 16.89 9.72
C VAL A 181 16.77 15.82 10.15
N LEU A 182 15.88 15.36 9.25
CA LEU A 182 14.95 14.26 9.54
C LEU A 182 15.67 12.93 9.84
N THR A 183 16.80 12.68 9.17
CA THR A 183 17.64 11.51 9.44
C THR A 183 18.27 11.60 10.83
N ALA A 184 18.77 12.78 11.21
CA ALA A 184 19.33 13.03 12.55
C ALA A 184 18.24 12.91 13.64
N GLU A 185 17.06 13.49 13.41
CA GLU A 185 15.90 13.40 14.31
C GLU A 185 15.47 11.94 14.51
N SER A 186 15.30 11.18 13.42
CA SER A 186 14.92 9.76 13.48
C SER A 186 15.98 8.93 14.20
N SER A 187 17.26 9.16 13.91
CA SER A 187 18.38 8.47 14.56
C SER A 187 18.43 8.76 16.06
N LEU A 188 18.23 10.03 16.45
CA LEU A 188 18.20 10.43 17.84
C LEU A 188 16.96 9.90 18.56
N GLY A 189 15.80 9.85 17.89
CA GLY A 189 14.57 9.24 18.41
C GLY A 189 14.75 7.75 18.70
N ILE A 190 15.39 7.01 17.78
CA ILE A 190 15.77 5.61 18.00
C ILE A 190 16.75 5.51 19.18
N ASN A 191 17.75 6.39 19.24
CA ASN A 191 18.73 6.40 20.33
C ASN A 191 18.05 6.60 21.70
N VAL A 192 17.17 7.59 21.82
CA VAL A 192 16.38 7.85 23.04
C VAL A 192 15.51 6.64 23.39
N PHE A 193 14.92 5.98 22.40
CA PHE A 193 14.08 4.81 22.63
C PHE A 193 14.88 3.61 23.16
N THR A 194 16.01 3.28 22.53
CA THR A 194 16.74 2.04 22.82
C THR A 194 17.78 2.18 23.94
N ARG A 195 18.45 3.34 24.03
CA ARG A 195 19.67 3.47 24.85
C ARG A 195 19.35 3.51 26.34
N SER A 196 20.04 2.68 27.11
CA SER A 196 20.14 2.85 28.56
C SER A 196 21.29 3.80 28.87
N PHE A 197 21.02 4.78 29.73
CA PHE A 197 22.05 5.67 30.26
C PHE A 197 22.48 5.12 31.63
N ASP A 198 23.72 4.64 31.72
CA ASP A 198 24.24 4.01 32.95
C ASP A 198 24.11 4.93 34.18
N ALA A 199 24.37 6.23 33.99
CA ALA A 199 24.21 7.26 35.01
C ALA A 199 22.77 7.46 35.51
N CYS A 200 21.76 7.01 34.74
CA CYS A 200 20.34 7.12 35.06
C CYS A 200 19.76 5.81 35.62
N GLY A 201 20.58 4.77 35.77
CA GLY A 201 20.19 3.44 36.20
C GLY A 201 19.57 2.57 35.10
N MET A 202 19.37 1.28 35.41
CA MET A 202 18.90 0.26 34.47
C MET A 202 17.49 0.49 33.89
N ARG A 203 16.70 1.40 34.46
CA ARG A 203 15.33 1.73 33.98
C ARG A 203 15.28 2.99 33.11
N SER A 204 16.41 3.47 32.60
CA SER A 204 16.45 4.70 31.80
C SER A 204 16.03 4.51 30.34
N SER A 205 16.15 3.30 29.79
CA SER A 205 15.72 3.00 28.42
C SER A 205 14.19 2.85 28.35
N TYR A 206 13.55 3.59 27.43
CA TYR A 206 12.10 3.44 27.16
C TYR A 206 11.78 2.04 26.66
N HIS A 207 12.66 1.46 25.85
CA HIS A 207 12.55 0.08 25.40
C HIS A 207 12.51 -0.90 26.58
N LEU A 208 13.44 -0.81 27.54
CA LEU A 208 13.44 -1.70 28.72
C LEU A 208 12.20 -1.53 29.62
N ARG A 209 11.60 -0.34 29.59
CA ARG A 209 10.33 -0.04 30.27
C ARG A 209 9.09 -0.50 29.50
N ALA A 210 9.27 -1.27 28.42
CA ALA A 210 8.19 -1.77 27.57
C ALA A 210 7.31 -0.67 26.94
N PHE A 211 7.91 0.49 26.65
CA PHE A 211 7.26 1.44 25.77
C PHE A 211 7.25 0.92 24.34
N GLU A 212 6.21 1.29 23.61
CA GLU A 212 6.12 1.11 22.17
C GLU A 212 6.27 2.43 21.45
N VAL A 213 6.77 2.34 20.23
CA VAL A 213 6.72 3.40 19.25
C VAL A 213 5.26 3.73 18.91
N TYR A 214 4.93 5.01 18.86
CA TYR A 214 3.57 5.50 18.64
C TYR A 214 3.50 6.56 17.53
N VAL A 215 2.34 7.21 17.41
CA VAL A 215 1.97 8.11 16.30
C VAL A 215 3.04 9.16 16.03
N GLY A 216 3.62 9.79 17.07
CA GLY A 216 4.54 10.91 16.86
C GLY A 216 5.77 10.49 16.05
N PHE A 217 6.48 9.47 16.53
CA PHE A 217 7.66 8.94 15.84
C PHE A 217 7.33 8.32 14.48
N ALA A 218 6.19 7.63 14.35
CA ALA A 218 5.73 7.09 13.07
C ALA A 218 5.50 8.19 12.03
N CYS A 219 4.93 9.34 12.43
CA CYS A 219 4.77 10.50 11.56
C CYS A 219 6.12 11.12 11.15
N THR A 220 7.11 11.20 12.06
CA THR A 220 8.47 11.64 11.70
C THR A 220 9.12 10.71 10.66
N LEU A 221 9.03 9.38 10.86
CA LEU A 221 9.54 8.41 9.87
C LEU A 221 8.82 8.51 8.53
N THR A 222 7.50 8.73 8.55
CA THR A 222 6.72 8.94 7.32
C THR A 222 7.18 10.20 6.60
N ALA A 223 7.35 11.30 7.33
CA ALA A 223 7.91 12.54 6.78
C ALA A 223 9.31 12.34 6.18
N TRP A 224 10.17 11.55 6.83
CA TRP A 224 11.49 11.19 6.31
C TRP A 224 11.43 10.45 4.97
N VAL A 225 10.57 9.44 4.84
CA VAL A 225 10.36 8.70 3.58
C VAL A 225 9.79 9.62 2.48
N LEU A 226 8.76 10.41 2.81
CA LEU A 226 8.17 11.36 1.86
C LEU A 226 9.18 12.42 1.39
N ASN A 227 10.07 12.88 2.27
CA ASN A 227 11.12 13.82 1.92
C ASN A 227 12.17 13.19 1.00
N ALA A 228 12.50 11.90 1.19
CA ALA A 228 13.36 11.16 0.25
C ALA A 228 12.72 11.07 -1.14
N LEU A 229 11.41 10.76 -1.22
CA LEU A 229 10.65 10.75 -2.48
C LEU A 229 10.63 12.14 -3.13
N ALA A 230 10.44 13.20 -2.34
CA ALA A 230 10.53 14.57 -2.83
C ALA A 230 11.93 14.85 -3.41
N GLY A 231 13.00 14.39 -2.77
CA GLY A 231 14.37 14.50 -3.27
C GLY A 231 14.53 13.85 -4.66
N VAL A 232 14.00 12.64 -4.85
CA VAL A 232 14.02 11.95 -6.15
C VAL A 232 13.28 12.75 -7.21
N VAL A 233 12.11 13.31 -6.88
CA VAL A 233 11.29 14.09 -7.81
C VAL A 233 11.95 15.43 -8.18
N VAL A 234 12.53 16.17 -7.21
CA VAL A 234 13.21 17.44 -7.49
C VAL A 234 14.50 17.21 -8.30
N TYR A 235 15.28 16.18 -7.94
CA TYR A 235 16.59 15.95 -8.56
C TYR A 235 16.45 15.53 -10.02
N ASN A 236 15.60 14.54 -10.31
CA ASN A 236 15.67 13.86 -11.60
C ASN A 236 15.22 14.73 -12.78
N LYS A 237 14.41 15.79 -12.59
CA LYS A 237 13.46 16.24 -13.63
C LYS A 237 12.77 14.98 -14.12
N VAL A 238 11.61 14.63 -13.60
CA VAL A 238 10.84 13.60 -14.30
C VAL A 238 10.05 14.36 -15.36
N PRO A 239 10.59 14.64 -16.58
CA PRO A 239 9.68 14.96 -17.66
C PRO A 239 8.80 13.72 -17.73
N PHE A 240 7.50 13.91 -17.64
CA PHE A 240 6.58 12.90 -18.13
C PHE A 240 6.46 13.21 -19.62
N PRO A 241 7.33 12.68 -20.50
CA PRO A 241 7.05 12.78 -21.91
C PRO A 241 5.72 12.06 -22.09
N MET A 242 4.70 12.76 -22.59
CA MET A 242 3.44 12.12 -22.98
C MET A 242 3.67 11.29 -24.24
N ASP A 243 4.51 10.27 -24.10
CA ASP A 243 4.94 9.31 -25.10
C ASP A 243 4.57 7.90 -24.62
N GLY A 244 4.65 6.91 -25.51
CA GLY A 244 4.40 5.51 -25.17
C GLY A 244 5.24 4.97 -24.00
N HIS A 245 6.35 5.63 -23.66
CA HIS A 245 7.18 5.31 -22.50
C HIS A 245 6.46 5.47 -21.16
N VAL A 246 5.56 6.44 -21.01
CA VAL A 246 4.78 6.63 -19.77
C VAL A 246 3.88 5.43 -19.50
N ILE A 247 3.31 4.84 -20.55
CA ILE A 247 2.53 3.61 -20.43
C ILE A 247 3.42 2.49 -19.89
N ARG A 248 4.62 2.31 -20.47
CA ARG A 248 5.58 1.28 -20.02
C ARG A 248 6.04 1.49 -18.59
N TYR A 249 6.32 2.73 -18.18
CA TYR A 249 6.70 3.05 -16.80
C TYR A 249 5.53 2.81 -15.83
N GLY A 250 4.30 3.17 -16.20
CA GLY A 250 3.11 2.89 -15.41
C GLY A 250 2.89 1.39 -15.19
N MET A 251 3.07 0.57 -16.25
CA MET A 251 2.97 -0.89 -16.16
C MET A 251 4.09 -1.50 -15.30
N ASN A 252 5.33 -1.02 -15.43
CA ASN A 252 6.44 -1.45 -14.58
C ASN A 252 6.18 -1.09 -13.11
N ALA A 253 5.72 0.13 -12.84
CA ALA A 253 5.40 0.58 -11.49
C ALA A 253 4.23 -0.23 -10.89
N PHE A 254 3.21 -0.55 -11.69
CA PHE A 254 2.14 -1.48 -11.31
C PHE A 254 2.71 -2.85 -10.92
N ALA A 255 3.59 -3.44 -11.73
CA ALA A 255 4.22 -4.72 -11.43
C ALA A 255 5.04 -4.68 -10.12
N MET A 256 5.79 -3.60 -9.88
CA MET A 256 6.59 -3.45 -8.66
C MET A 256 5.72 -3.26 -7.41
N LEU A 257 4.63 -2.49 -7.51
CA LEU A 257 3.71 -2.28 -6.39
C LEU A 257 2.90 -3.53 -6.06
N THR A 258 2.43 -4.27 -7.07
CA THR A 258 1.74 -5.55 -6.87
C THR A 258 2.68 -6.61 -6.29
N PHE A 259 3.95 -6.61 -6.68
CA PHE A 259 4.98 -7.44 -6.06
C PHE A 259 5.20 -7.07 -4.58
N ALA A 260 5.32 -5.78 -4.27
CA ALA A 260 5.45 -5.31 -2.89
C ALA A 260 4.23 -5.70 -2.03
N ALA A 261 3.02 -5.53 -2.57
CA ALA A 261 1.78 -5.95 -1.91
C ALA A 261 1.77 -7.46 -1.64
N PHE A 262 2.16 -8.28 -2.62
CA PHE A 262 2.33 -9.73 -2.46
C PHE A 262 3.32 -10.07 -1.33
N LEU A 263 4.50 -9.44 -1.32
CA LEU A 263 5.50 -9.67 -0.27
C LEU A 263 4.98 -9.26 1.12
N PHE A 264 4.29 -8.12 1.22
CA PHE A 264 3.71 -7.67 2.49
C PHE A 264 2.64 -8.64 3.01
N SER A 265 1.77 -9.17 2.13
CA SER A 265 0.80 -10.19 2.53
C SER A 265 1.47 -11.51 2.91
N LEU A 266 2.47 -11.96 2.14
CA LEU A 266 3.19 -13.21 2.38
C LEU A 266 3.96 -13.18 3.71
N VAL A 267 4.67 -12.09 3.98
CA VAL A 267 5.48 -11.90 5.19
C VAL A 267 4.62 -11.51 6.39
N GLY A 268 3.57 -10.72 6.18
CA GLY A 268 2.66 -10.27 7.25
C GLY A 268 1.83 -11.40 7.86
N CYS A 269 1.51 -12.45 7.09
CA CYS A 269 0.72 -13.59 7.53
C CYS A 269 1.39 -14.39 8.69
N PRO A 270 2.67 -14.83 8.58
CA PRO A 270 3.35 -15.56 9.65
C PRO A 270 3.88 -14.72 10.81
N ILE A 271 3.77 -13.40 10.71
CA ILE A 271 4.22 -12.50 11.76
C ILE A 271 3.10 -12.26 12.77
N THR A 272 3.51 -11.86 13.97
CA THR A 272 2.62 -11.45 15.07
C THR A 272 1.68 -10.34 14.60
N GLN A 273 0.38 -10.53 14.86
CA GLN A 273 -0.68 -9.58 14.47
C GLN A 273 -0.86 -8.52 15.57
N TRP A 274 -0.78 -8.95 16.82
CA TRP A 274 -0.73 -8.09 17.99
C TRP A 274 0.06 -8.77 19.12
N PHE A 275 0.53 -7.98 20.07
CA PHE A 275 1.25 -8.50 21.25
C PHE A 275 0.89 -7.71 22.51
N TYR A 276 1.16 -8.29 23.67
CA TYR A 276 1.03 -7.67 24.98
C TYR A 276 2.30 -7.89 25.79
N LYS A 277 2.84 -6.82 26.36
CA LYS A 277 3.98 -6.85 27.27
C LYS A 277 3.46 -6.70 28.69
N ASP A 278 3.65 -7.71 29.54
CA ASP A 278 3.40 -7.62 30.98
C ASP A 278 4.71 -7.29 31.68
N THR A 279 4.85 -6.05 32.13
CA THR A 279 6.06 -5.57 32.81
C THR A 279 6.23 -6.16 34.21
N THR A 280 5.13 -6.50 34.88
CA THR A 280 5.14 -7.05 36.25
C THR A 280 5.62 -8.50 36.23
N ARG A 281 5.05 -9.31 35.33
CA ARG A 281 5.43 -10.73 35.18
C ARG A 281 6.64 -10.94 34.27
N ARG A 282 7.11 -9.87 33.60
CA ARG A 282 8.13 -9.92 32.56
C ARG A 282 7.80 -10.96 31.48
N THR A 283 6.56 -10.98 31.01
CA THR A 283 6.10 -11.87 29.95
C THR A 283 5.71 -11.10 28.71
N LEU A 284 6.04 -11.62 27.54
CA LEU A 284 5.58 -11.16 26.24
C LEU A 284 4.61 -12.20 25.68
N THR A 285 3.37 -11.79 25.47
CA THR A 285 2.35 -12.61 24.80
C THR A 285 2.16 -12.09 23.39
N GLU A 286 2.49 -12.91 22.40
CA GLU A 286 2.34 -12.61 20.99
C GLU A 286 1.18 -13.41 20.42
N THR A 287 0.29 -12.76 19.69
CA THR A 287 -0.83 -13.43 19.02
C THR A 287 -0.57 -13.43 17.51
N LEU A 288 -0.42 -14.63 16.96
CA LEU A 288 -0.35 -14.90 15.53
C LEU A 288 -1.74 -15.37 15.05
N LEU A 289 -1.92 -15.49 13.73
CA LEU A 289 -3.17 -15.97 13.13
C LEU A 289 -3.59 -17.38 13.61
N TRP A 290 -2.63 -18.28 13.80
CA TRP A 290 -2.87 -19.69 14.16
C TRP A 290 -2.54 -20.05 15.61
N LYS A 291 -1.73 -19.24 16.30
CA LYS A 291 -1.23 -19.58 17.64
C LYS A 291 -0.97 -18.35 18.51
N GLU A 292 -1.10 -18.53 19.81
CA GLU A 292 -0.60 -17.61 20.82
C GLU A 292 0.74 -18.11 21.34
N ARG A 293 1.74 -17.24 21.37
CA ARG A 293 3.08 -17.53 21.88
C ARG A 293 3.33 -16.71 23.13
N ARG A 294 3.76 -17.37 24.21
CA ARG A 294 4.20 -16.71 25.44
C ARG A 294 5.68 -16.91 25.65
N SER A 295 6.38 -15.84 25.95
CA SER A 295 7.83 -15.83 26.16
C SER A 295 8.20 -14.90 27.32
N VAL A 296 9.43 -15.05 27.83
CA VAL A 296 9.99 -14.13 28.82
C VAL A 296 10.42 -12.85 28.10
N LEU A 297 9.99 -11.70 28.61
CA LEU A 297 10.29 -10.39 28.07
C LEU A 297 11.80 -10.12 28.19
N TRP A 298 12.42 -9.69 27.08
CA TRP A 298 13.86 -9.37 26.96
C TRP A 298 14.86 -10.54 27.08
N ALA A 299 14.39 -11.79 27.13
CA ALA A 299 15.30 -12.93 27.10
C ALA A 299 15.86 -13.14 25.68
N ILE A 300 17.18 -13.38 25.58
CA ILE A 300 17.85 -13.76 24.33
C ILE A 300 17.66 -15.26 24.14
N GLY A 301 17.02 -15.67 23.04
CA GLY A 301 16.64 -17.07 22.80
C GLY A 301 15.58 -17.60 23.78
N PRO A 302 14.44 -16.91 23.97
CA PRO A 302 13.46 -17.32 24.97
C PRO A 302 12.82 -18.65 24.58
N HIS A 303 12.78 -19.60 25.50
CA HIS A 303 11.82 -20.70 25.42
C HIS A 303 10.41 -20.13 25.38
N TYR A 304 9.60 -20.68 24.49
CA TYR A 304 8.28 -20.17 24.23
C TYR A 304 7.25 -21.27 24.40
N ASN A 305 6.20 -20.94 25.13
CA ASN A 305 5.03 -21.80 25.23
C ASN A 305 4.08 -21.39 24.12
N VAL A 306 3.70 -22.35 23.28
CA VAL A 306 2.74 -22.16 22.22
C VAL A 306 1.41 -22.74 22.65
N THR A 307 0.34 -22.03 22.37
CA THR A 307 -1.02 -22.53 22.49
C THR A 307 -1.72 -22.26 21.17
N GLU A 308 -2.28 -23.30 20.55
CA GLU A 308 -3.00 -23.10 19.29
C GLU A 308 -4.27 -22.29 19.55
N VAL A 309 -4.70 -21.46 18.59
CA VAL A 309 -5.93 -20.67 18.73
C VAL A 309 -7.16 -21.57 18.97
N ARG A 310 -7.12 -22.80 18.44
CA ARG A 310 -8.17 -23.83 18.62
C ARG A 310 -8.28 -24.29 20.08
N GLU A 311 -7.20 -24.23 20.84
CA GLU A 311 -7.11 -24.68 22.23
C GLU A 311 -7.51 -23.59 23.23
N LEU A 312 -7.79 -22.36 22.78
CA LEU A 312 -8.25 -21.25 23.64
C LEU A 312 -9.64 -21.47 24.25
N GLY A 313 -10.31 -22.59 23.95
CA GLY A 313 -11.63 -22.94 24.49
C GLY A 313 -12.77 -22.06 23.97
N CYS A 314 -12.53 -21.26 22.93
CA CYS A 314 -13.47 -20.26 22.43
C CYS A 314 -13.83 -20.49 20.95
N ARG A 315 -14.95 -21.20 20.68
CA ARG A 315 -15.34 -21.58 19.31
C ARG A 315 -15.59 -20.38 18.38
N SER A 316 -16.24 -19.32 18.86
CA SER A 316 -16.53 -18.12 18.04
C SER A 316 -15.26 -17.40 17.62
N LEU A 317 -14.32 -17.22 18.56
CA LEU A 317 -13.01 -16.63 18.28
C LEU A 317 -12.20 -17.50 17.31
N MET A 318 -12.23 -18.82 17.49
CA MET A 318 -11.59 -19.78 16.59
C MET A 318 -12.08 -19.63 15.15
N TYR A 319 -13.40 -19.51 14.93
CA TYR A 319 -13.94 -19.27 13.59
C TYR A 319 -13.52 -17.92 13.01
N GLY A 320 -13.41 -16.87 13.84
CA GLY A 320 -12.88 -15.58 13.41
C GLY A 320 -11.45 -15.68 12.89
N PHE A 321 -10.56 -16.31 13.64
CA PHE A 321 -9.18 -16.53 13.23
C PHE A 321 -9.06 -17.45 12.00
N LEU A 322 -9.86 -18.51 11.92
CA LEU A 322 -9.89 -19.39 10.76
C LEU A 322 -10.33 -18.64 9.49
N ALA A 323 -11.35 -17.79 9.59
CA ALA A 323 -11.78 -16.96 8.47
C ALA A 323 -10.68 -15.95 8.08
N ALA A 324 -10.00 -15.33 9.05
CA ALA A 324 -8.89 -14.43 8.79
C ALA A 324 -7.70 -15.14 8.13
N GLU A 325 -7.41 -16.39 8.52
CA GLU A 325 -6.40 -17.25 7.91
C GLU A 325 -6.73 -17.53 6.44
N VAL A 326 -7.96 -18.00 6.16
CA VAL A 326 -8.42 -18.28 4.78
C VAL A 326 -8.35 -17.02 3.91
N LEU A 327 -8.83 -15.87 4.43
CA LEU A 327 -8.76 -14.60 3.71
C LEU A 327 -7.31 -14.17 3.46
N SER A 328 -6.40 -14.38 4.42
CA SER A 328 -4.98 -14.09 4.25
C SER A 328 -4.36 -14.93 3.12
N CYS A 329 -4.66 -16.24 3.08
CA CYS A 329 -4.21 -17.11 2.01
C CYS A 329 -4.77 -16.68 0.64
N LEU A 330 -6.05 -16.33 0.56
CA LEU A 330 -6.67 -15.82 -0.67
C LEU A 330 -6.04 -14.50 -1.12
N THR A 331 -5.79 -13.56 -0.21
CA THR A 331 -5.10 -12.30 -0.50
C THR A 331 -3.70 -12.56 -1.08
N ILE A 332 -2.94 -13.50 -0.51
CA ILE A 332 -1.60 -13.87 -1.02
C ILE A 332 -1.70 -14.44 -2.45
N LEU A 333 -2.61 -15.39 -2.68
CA LEU A 333 -2.79 -16.02 -3.99
C LEU A 333 -3.24 -15.01 -5.06
N LEU A 334 -4.22 -14.17 -4.74
CA LEU A 334 -4.72 -13.14 -5.66
C LEU A 334 -3.66 -12.07 -5.95
N SER A 335 -2.87 -11.67 -4.94
CA SER A 335 -1.77 -10.72 -5.13
C SER A 335 -0.65 -11.31 -5.99
N ALA A 336 -0.31 -12.59 -5.80
CA ALA A 336 0.65 -13.30 -6.64
C ALA A 336 0.18 -13.39 -8.09
N ALA A 337 -1.09 -13.76 -8.32
CA ALA A 337 -1.67 -13.80 -9.66
C ALA A 337 -1.69 -12.42 -10.33
N THR A 338 -2.05 -11.37 -9.57
CA THR A 338 -2.04 -9.98 -10.06
C THR A 338 -0.62 -9.53 -10.41
N PHE A 339 0.37 -9.89 -9.60
CA PHE A 339 1.78 -9.63 -9.89
C PHE A 339 2.24 -10.33 -11.19
N VAL A 340 1.91 -11.60 -11.39
CA VAL A 340 2.22 -12.33 -12.63
C VAL A 340 1.61 -11.62 -13.85
N MET A 341 0.36 -11.18 -13.75
CA MET A 341 -0.27 -10.36 -14.80
C MET A 341 0.45 -9.02 -15.00
N GLY A 342 0.85 -8.35 -13.92
CA GLY A 342 1.65 -7.12 -13.98
C GLY A 342 3.00 -7.32 -14.66
N PHE A 343 3.66 -8.46 -14.43
CA PHE A 343 4.90 -8.82 -15.10
C PHE A 343 4.70 -9.01 -16.62
N PHE A 344 3.61 -9.67 -17.04
CA PHE A 344 3.27 -9.78 -18.46
C PHE A 344 2.97 -8.41 -19.10
N LEU A 345 2.29 -7.51 -18.38
CA LEU A 345 2.05 -6.14 -18.82
C LEU A 345 3.36 -5.35 -18.98
N ALA A 346 4.30 -5.51 -18.05
CA ALA A 346 5.64 -4.89 -18.13
C ALA A 346 6.44 -5.37 -19.37
N LYS A 347 6.15 -6.57 -19.87
CA LYS A 347 6.71 -7.12 -21.11
C LYS A 347 6.00 -6.63 -22.39
N GLY A 348 4.94 -5.83 -22.27
CA GLY A 348 4.20 -5.25 -23.40
C GLY A 348 2.96 -6.03 -23.84
N LEU A 349 2.52 -7.04 -23.07
CA LEU A 349 1.35 -7.85 -23.38
C LEU A 349 0.05 -7.16 -22.90
N PHE A 350 -0.35 -6.09 -23.60
CA PHE A 350 -1.46 -5.21 -23.20
C PHE A 350 -2.84 -5.90 -23.07
N GLY A 351 -3.04 -7.07 -23.70
CA GLY A 351 -4.30 -7.83 -23.60
C GLY A 351 -4.64 -8.33 -22.19
N PHE A 352 -3.66 -8.36 -21.27
CA PHE A 352 -3.88 -8.75 -19.87
C PHE A 352 -4.41 -7.63 -18.96
N THR A 353 -4.53 -6.39 -19.47
CA THR A 353 -4.83 -5.22 -18.62
C THR A 353 -6.17 -5.38 -17.88
N GLY A 354 -7.20 -5.87 -18.58
CA GLY A 354 -8.52 -6.10 -17.98
C GLY A 354 -8.49 -7.16 -16.89
N TYR A 355 -7.81 -8.28 -17.13
CA TYR A 355 -7.65 -9.35 -16.13
C TYR A 355 -6.85 -8.87 -14.91
N ALA A 356 -5.77 -8.12 -15.12
CA ALA A 356 -4.97 -7.54 -14.05
C ALA A 356 -5.79 -6.59 -13.17
N MET A 357 -6.66 -5.75 -13.77
CA MET A 357 -7.56 -4.88 -13.02
C MET A 357 -8.58 -5.67 -12.21
N VAL A 358 -9.26 -6.67 -12.81
CA VAL A 358 -10.27 -7.47 -12.11
C VAL A 358 -9.65 -8.24 -10.95
N LEU A 359 -8.50 -8.89 -11.18
CA LEU A 359 -7.78 -9.63 -10.14
C LEU A 359 -7.27 -8.71 -9.04
N GLY A 360 -6.67 -7.56 -9.39
CA GLY A 360 -6.22 -6.57 -8.41
C GLY A 360 -7.37 -6.03 -7.57
N CYS A 361 -8.49 -5.65 -8.19
CA CYS A 361 -9.70 -5.18 -7.49
C CYS A 361 -10.20 -6.25 -6.52
N THR A 362 -10.27 -7.51 -6.96
CA THR A 362 -10.68 -8.64 -6.12
C THR A 362 -9.71 -8.83 -4.95
N ALA A 363 -8.39 -8.80 -5.20
CA ALA A 363 -7.36 -8.88 -4.18
C ALA A 363 -7.51 -7.77 -3.13
N THR A 364 -7.79 -6.53 -3.57
CA THR A 364 -7.98 -5.38 -2.69
C THR A 364 -9.23 -5.52 -1.84
N VAL A 365 -10.35 -5.97 -2.41
CA VAL A 365 -11.59 -6.20 -1.66
C VAL A 365 -11.40 -7.31 -0.62
N VAL A 366 -10.77 -8.43 -0.99
CA VAL A 366 -10.48 -9.53 -0.05
C VAL A 366 -9.53 -9.06 1.07
N ALA A 367 -8.48 -8.31 0.74
CA ALA A 367 -7.57 -7.72 1.73
C ALA A 367 -8.27 -6.72 2.67
N LEU A 368 -9.22 -5.93 2.14
CA LEU A 368 -10.02 -5.00 2.93
C LEU A 368 -10.95 -5.75 3.90
N ILE A 369 -11.62 -6.81 3.44
CA ILE A 369 -12.46 -7.66 4.28
C ILE A 369 -11.61 -8.33 5.38
N GLN A 370 -10.43 -8.84 5.02
CA GLN A 370 -9.47 -9.40 5.98
C GLN A 370 -9.08 -8.37 7.04
N TRP A 371 -8.74 -7.15 6.63
CA TRP A 371 -8.38 -6.08 7.56
C TRP A 371 -9.54 -5.74 8.51
N VAL A 372 -10.76 -5.57 7.99
CA VAL A 372 -11.95 -5.32 8.81
C VAL A 372 -12.18 -6.45 9.80
N LEU A 373 -12.05 -7.71 9.37
CA LEU A 373 -12.20 -8.87 10.24
C LEU A 373 -11.14 -8.89 11.36
N LEU A 374 -9.88 -8.58 11.06
CA LEU A 374 -8.82 -8.47 12.08
C LEU A 374 -9.15 -7.37 13.10
N VAL A 375 -9.68 -6.23 12.67
CA VAL A 375 -10.13 -5.16 13.56
C VAL A 375 -11.30 -5.62 14.44
N VAL A 376 -12.25 -6.37 13.88
CA VAL A 376 -13.37 -6.96 14.64
C VAL A 376 -12.88 -7.95 15.69
N ILE A 377 -11.95 -8.86 15.33
CA ILE A 377 -11.34 -9.81 16.28
C ILE A 377 -10.64 -9.05 17.41
N TYR A 378 -9.82 -8.04 17.06
CA TYR A 378 -9.07 -7.26 18.02
C TYR A 378 -9.95 -6.43 18.97
N SER A 379 -11.03 -5.84 18.45
CA SER A 379 -11.92 -4.96 19.20
C SER A 379 -13.03 -5.69 19.95
N GLY A 380 -13.36 -6.92 19.55
CA GLY A 380 -14.41 -7.73 20.14
C GLY A 380 -14.08 -8.28 21.53
N GLU A 381 -15.14 -8.57 22.27
CA GLU A 381 -15.09 -9.31 23.54
C GLU A 381 -15.55 -10.74 23.28
N TRP A 382 -14.66 -11.70 23.53
CA TRP A 382 -14.88 -13.10 23.19
C TRP A 382 -14.97 -13.94 24.46
N CYS A 383 -15.84 -14.95 24.41
CA CYS A 383 -16.07 -15.90 25.50
C CYS A 383 -16.35 -15.23 26.85
N PHE A 384 -17.44 -14.45 26.89
CA PHE A 384 -17.88 -13.72 28.09
C PHE A 384 -16.80 -12.79 28.68
N GLY A 385 -15.97 -12.20 27.80
CA GLY A 385 -14.89 -11.29 28.20
C GLY A 385 -13.60 -11.98 28.63
N ALA A 386 -13.53 -13.32 28.62
CA ALA A 386 -12.30 -14.05 28.93
C ALA A 386 -11.15 -13.66 27.98
N VAL A 387 -11.46 -13.40 26.71
CA VAL A 387 -10.52 -12.91 25.70
C VAL A 387 -11.00 -11.57 25.15
N ALA A 388 -10.31 -10.51 25.52
CA ALA A 388 -10.60 -9.15 25.04
C ALA A 388 -9.28 -8.41 24.79
N TYR A 389 -8.75 -8.47 23.57
CA TYR A 389 -7.42 -7.94 23.24
C TYR A 389 -7.31 -6.43 23.44
N ARG A 390 -8.29 -5.67 22.94
CA ARG A 390 -8.34 -4.22 23.13
C ARG A 390 -8.45 -3.82 24.60
N GLN A 391 -9.29 -4.52 25.39
CA GLN A 391 -9.44 -4.22 26.81
C GLN A 391 -8.16 -4.53 27.60
N LYS A 392 -7.50 -5.65 27.26
CA LYS A 392 -6.22 -6.07 27.83
C LYS A 392 -5.02 -5.30 27.28
N LYS A 393 -5.24 -4.23 26.50
CA LYS A 393 -4.20 -3.32 26.00
C LYS A 393 -3.14 -3.98 25.13
N TYR A 394 -3.54 -4.96 24.33
CA TYR A 394 -2.68 -5.48 23.27
C TYR A 394 -2.36 -4.37 22.25
N VAL A 395 -1.16 -4.39 21.70
CA VAL A 395 -0.68 -3.44 20.70
C VAL A 395 -0.68 -4.14 19.35
N LEU A 396 -1.20 -3.46 18.33
CA LEU A 396 -1.15 -3.95 16.94
C LEU A 396 0.30 -4.01 16.47
N ALA A 397 0.68 -5.14 15.90
CA ALA A 397 2.06 -5.46 15.58
C ALA A 397 2.35 -5.34 14.08
N SER A 398 3.57 -5.72 13.68
CA SER A 398 4.04 -5.62 12.31
C SER A 398 3.25 -6.49 11.32
N GLY A 399 2.73 -7.65 11.73
CA GLY A 399 1.90 -8.48 10.86
C GLY A 399 0.62 -7.77 10.43
N PHE A 400 -0.05 -7.09 11.37
CA PHE A 400 -1.24 -6.28 11.07
C PHE A 400 -0.88 -5.08 10.19
N ALA A 401 0.20 -4.37 10.52
CA ALA A 401 0.66 -3.23 9.74
C ALA A 401 1.02 -3.61 8.29
N LEU A 402 1.69 -4.75 8.09
CA LEU A 402 2.02 -5.28 6.76
C LEU A 402 0.76 -5.69 5.99
N SER A 403 -0.23 -6.28 6.65
CA SER A 403 -1.53 -6.59 6.01
C SER A 403 -2.22 -5.32 5.50
N VAL A 404 -2.24 -4.26 6.31
CA VAL A 404 -2.81 -2.96 5.93
C VAL A 404 -2.00 -2.32 4.79
N ALA A 405 -0.67 -2.30 4.91
CA ALA A 405 0.22 -1.77 3.89
C ALA A 405 0.08 -2.50 2.55
N GLY A 406 -0.06 -3.83 2.57
CA GLY A 406 -0.32 -4.64 1.38
C GLY A 406 -1.64 -4.26 0.70
N CYS A 407 -2.71 -4.06 1.48
CA CYS A 407 -4.00 -3.59 0.96
C CYS A 407 -3.90 -2.24 0.25
N PHE A 408 -3.23 -1.25 0.87
CA PHE A 408 -3.07 0.09 0.27
C PHE A 408 -2.11 0.09 -0.92
N ALA A 409 -1.03 -0.69 -0.86
CA ALA A 409 -0.10 -0.83 -1.99
C ALA A 409 -0.81 -1.42 -3.22
N MET A 410 -1.65 -2.45 -3.03
CA MET A 410 -2.46 -3.03 -4.10
C MET A 410 -3.48 -2.03 -4.65
N CYS A 411 -4.20 -1.32 -3.77
CA CYS A 411 -5.15 -0.27 -4.17
C CYS A 411 -4.47 0.81 -5.02
N PHE A 412 -3.31 1.31 -4.58
CA PHE A 412 -2.54 2.31 -5.32
C PHE A 412 -2.03 1.77 -6.67
N ALA A 413 -1.59 0.51 -6.71
CA ALA A 413 -1.20 -0.13 -7.96
C ALA A 413 -2.36 -0.14 -8.97
N ILE A 414 -3.57 -0.50 -8.54
CA ILE A 414 -4.75 -0.54 -9.42
C ILE A 414 -5.12 0.85 -9.91
N LEU A 415 -5.09 1.86 -9.04
CA LEU A 415 -5.34 3.25 -9.44
C LEU A 415 -4.32 3.72 -10.48
N LEU A 416 -3.04 3.36 -10.30
CA LEU A 416 -1.98 3.65 -11.26
C LEU A 416 -2.23 2.95 -12.60
N LEU A 417 -2.63 1.67 -12.58
CA LEU A 417 -2.96 0.92 -13.79
C LEU A 417 -4.17 1.52 -14.51
N ALA A 418 -5.23 1.87 -13.77
CA ALA A 418 -6.42 2.52 -14.29
C ALA A 418 -6.10 3.88 -14.94
N PHE A 419 -5.26 4.68 -14.30
CA PHE A 419 -4.80 5.94 -14.84
C PHE A 419 -3.93 5.74 -16.09
N THR A 420 -3.03 4.76 -16.08
CA THR A 420 -2.19 4.41 -17.23
C THR A 420 -3.04 3.96 -18.43
N GLU A 421 -4.05 3.14 -18.18
CA GLU A 421 -4.98 2.68 -19.20
C GLU A 421 -5.87 3.82 -19.74
N TYR A 422 -6.29 4.74 -18.88
CA TYR A 422 -7.00 5.95 -19.28
C TYR A 422 -6.14 6.82 -20.22
N ILE A 423 -4.87 7.05 -19.88
CA ILE A 423 -3.93 7.78 -20.76
C ILE A 423 -3.79 7.06 -22.10
N ARG A 424 -3.57 5.73 -22.08
CA ARG A 424 -3.42 4.91 -23.29
C ARG A 424 -4.62 5.07 -24.22
N ARG A 425 -5.84 4.88 -23.70
CA ARG A 425 -7.07 4.97 -24.52
C ARG A 425 -7.30 6.36 -25.09
N LYS A 426 -7.00 7.40 -24.31
CA LYS A 426 -7.28 8.78 -24.69
C LYS A 426 -6.26 9.35 -25.69
N HIS A 427 -4.97 9.06 -25.50
CA HIS A 427 -3.90 9.70 -26.26
C HIS A 427 -3.23 8.75 -27.28
N PHE A 428 -3.36 7.44 -27.10
CA PHE A 428 -2.71 6.44 -27.96
C PHE A 428 -3.67 5.33 -28.40
N PRO A 429 -4.78 5.66 -29.08
CA PRO A 429 -5.75 4.66 -29.55
C PRO A 429 -5.12 3.70 -30.58
N SER A 430 -4.03 4.09 -31.25
CA SER A 430 -3.30 3.28 -32.24
C SER A 430 -2.45 2.16 -31.63
N LEU A 431 -2.23 2.11 -30.31
CA LEU A 431 -1.49 1.02 -29.63
C LEU A 431 -2.25 -0.33 -29.59
N GLY A 432 -3.28 -0.46 -30.43
CA GLY A 432 -3.95 -1.70 -30.74
C GLY A 432 -5.13 -2.03 -29.80
N PRO A 433 -6.16 -2.73 -30.33
CA PRO A 433 -7.25 -3.28 -29.53
C PRO A 433 -6.73 -4.36 -28.58
N ASN A 434 -7.57 -4.73 -27.60
CA ASN A 434 -7.27 -5.85 -26.71
C ASN A 434 -7.09 -7.13 -27.54
N LYS A 435 -5.84 -7.64 -27.62
CA LYS A 435 -5.53 -8.93 -28.25
C LYS A 435 -6.29 -10.05 -27.55
N ALA A 436 -6.76 -11.04 -28.31
CA ALA A 436 -7.41 -12.21 -27.73
C ALA A 436 -6.36 -13.09 -26.99
N MET A 437 -6.76 -13.81 -25.94
CA MET A 437 -5.87 -14.72 -25.18
C MET A 437 -5.09 -15.69 -26.09
N ARG A 438 -5.73 -16.14 -27.18
CA ARG A 438 -5.10 -17.03 -28.16
C ARG A 438 -3.95 -16.34 -28.91
N GLU A 439 -4.13 -15.09 -29.31
CA GLU A 439 -3.08 -14.30 -30.00
C GLU A 439 -1.89 -14.06 -29.08
N ILE A 440 -2.17 -13.79 -27.79
CA ILE A 440 -1.14 -13.57 -26.78
C ILE A 440 -0.32 -14.85 -26.52
N LEU A 441 -0.97 -16.01 -26.40
CA LEU A 441 -0.28 -17.29 -26.22
C LEU A 441 0.64 -17.61 -27.40
N VAL A 442 0.19 -17.32 -28.63
CA VAL A 442 1.02 -17.50 -29.84
C VAL A 442 2.24 -16.58 -29.81
N GLU A 443 2.08 -15.32 -29.41
CA GLU A 443 3.17 -14.34 -29.32
C GLU A 443 4.19 -14.65 -28.21
N MET A 444 3.78 -15.35 -27.14
CA MET A 444 4.71 -15.83 -26.10
C MET A 444 5.47 -17.11 -26.48
N CYS A 445 4.95 -17.89 -27.41
CA CYS A 445 5.60 -19.11 -27.89
C CYS A 445 6.61 -18.85 -29.01
N GLN A 446 6.58 -17.65 -29.61
CA GLN A 446 7.57 -17.13 -30.55
C GLN A 446 8.68 -16.44 -29.78
#